data_AF-A0A239T2C8-F1
#
_entry.id   AF-A0A239T2C8-F1
#
_cell.length_a   1.000
_cell.length_b   1.000
_cell.length_c   1.000
_cell.angle_alpha   90.00
_cell.angle_beta   90.00
_cell.angle_gamma   90.00
#
_symmetry.space_group_name_H-M   'P 1'
#
loop_
_entity.id
_entity.type
_entity.pdbx_description
1 polymer ?
#
loop_
_entity_poly.entity_id
_entity_poly.type
_entity_poly.pdbx_seq_one_letter_code
_entity_poly.pdbx_strand_id
1 'polypeptide(L)' 'MILPNGDSIVVKIPMTMKGLKAVNVLSKEHIKINVTLIFMLSQGLMVTKAGATFISPFVERLGDIGTDDYHLISDL' A
#
# COMPACT_ATOMS: atom_id res chain seq x y z
N MET A 1 -8.63 7.90 -13.84
CA MET A 1 -8.83 7.64 -15.27
C MET A 1 -8.72 6.13 -15.47
N ILE A 2 -9.83 5.44 -15.73
CA ILE A 2 -9.86 3.99 -15.95
C ILE A 2 -9.67 3.76 -17.46
N LEU A 3 -8.63 3.02 -17.84
CA LEU A 3 -8.41 2.64 -19.24
C LEU A 3 -9.40 1.51 -19.63
N PRO A 4 -9.89 1.50 -20.87
CA PRO A 4 -11.06 0.72 -21.30
C PRO A 4 -10.92 -0.82 -21.23
N ASN A 5 -9.72 -1.35 -20.96
CA ASN A 5 -9.44 -2.79 -21.13
C ASN A 5 -9.23 -3.54 -19.81
N GLY A 6 -9.41 -2.92 -18.63
CA GLY A 6 -9.33 -3.60 -17.33
C GLY A 6 -7.93 -4.05 -16.88
N ASP A 7 -7.03 -4.41 -17.79
CA ASP A 7 -5.68 -4.92 -17.52
C ASP A 7 -4.75 -3.92 -16.80
N SER A 8 -5.12 -2.63 -16.86
CA SER A 8 -4.41 -1.53 -16.21
C SER A 8 -5.05 -1.11 -14.87
N ILE A 9 -6.12 -1.78 -14.43
CA ILE A 9 -6.79 -1.44 -13.17
C ILE A 9 -5.96 -1.97 -11.99
N VAL A 10 -5.76 -1.11 -11.00
CA VAL A 10 -5.12 -1.45 -9.73
C VAL A 10 -6.09 -1.10 -8.61
N VAL A 11 -6.42 -2.08 -7.78
CA VAL A 11 -7.34 -1.90 -6.65
C VAL A 11 -6.60 -1.19 -5.53
N LYS A 12 -7.12 -0.04 -5.10
CA LYS A 12 -6.54 0.73 -4.00
C LYS A 12 -7.19 0.33 -2.68
N ILE A 13 -6.40 -0.17 -1.72
CA ILE A 13 -6.89 -0.67 -0.43
C ILE A 13 -6.23 0.13 0.71
N PRO A 14 -6.98 0.65 1.68
CA PRO A 14 -6.39 1.33 2.83
C PRO A 14 -5.75 0.34 3.80
N MET A 15 -4.63 0.73 4.40
CA MET A 15 -3.94 -0.07 5.42
C MET A 15 -4.81 -0.26 6.67
N THR A 16 -5.44 -1.43 6.76
CA THR A 16 -6.26 -1.86 7.90
C THR A 16 -6.16 -3.38 8.05
N MET A 17 -6.57 -3.93 9.20
CA MET A 17 -6.59 -5.39 9.38
C MET A 17 -7.50 -6.11 8.38
N LYS A 18 -8.66 -5.51 8.03
CA LYS A 18 -9.54 -6.05 6.99
C LYS A 18 -8.91 -5.88 5.60
N GLY A 19 -8.24 -4.75 5.36
CA GLY A 19 -7.48 -4.49 4.14
C GLY A 19 -6.40 -5.53 3.89
N LEU A 20 -5.60 -5.88 4.90
CA LEU A 20 -4.59 -6.95 4.82
C LEU A 20 -5.20 -8.31 4.42
N LYS A 21 -6.35 -8.66 4.98
CA LYS A 21 -7.08 -9.88 4.58
C LYS A 21 -7.53 -9.81 3.12
N ALA A 22 -8.06 -8.68 2.69
CA ALA A 22 -8.46 -8.47 1.31
C ALA A 22 -7.26 -8.56 0.35
N VAL A 23 -6.12 -7.94 0.70
CA VAL A 23 -4.88 -8.03 -0.08
C VAL A 23 -4.46 -9.48 -0.27
N ASN A 24 -4.48 -10.30 0.80
CA ASN A 24 -4.09 -11.71 0.73
C ASN A 24 -5.00 -12.57 -0.16
N VAL A 25 -6.30 -12.25 -0.21
CA VAL A 25 -7.26 -12.97 -1.06
C VAL A 25 -7.08 -12.54 -2.51
N LEU A 26 -7.12 -11.23 -2.77
CA LEU A 26 -7.08 -10.67 -4.12
C LEU A 26 -5.72 -10.91 -4.80
N SER A 27 -4.62 -10.98 -4.05
CA SER A 27 -3.30 -11.28 -4.60
C SER A 27 -3.21 -12.71 -5.15
N LYS A 28 -3.90 -13.67 -4.52
CA LYS A 28 -4.02 -15.06 -5.02
C LYS A 28 -4.88 -15.16 -6.27
N GLU A 29 -5.77 -14.20 -6.49
CA GLU A 29 -6.55 -14.05 -7.72
C GLU A 29 -5.80 -13.24 -8.80
N HIS A 30 -4.51 -12.94 -8.58
CA HIS A 30 -3.65 -12.18 -9.48
C HIS A 30 -4.14 -10.75 -9.78
N ILE A 31 -4.96 -10.19 -8.89
CA ILE A 31 -5.43 -8.80 -8.99
C ILE A 31 -4.32 -7.87 -8.51
N LYS A 32 -3.98 -6.85 -9.32
CA LYS A 32 -2.99 -5.83 -8.94
C LYS A 32 -3.54 -4.93 -7.84
N ILE A 33 -2.79 -4.76 -6.76
CA ILE A 33 -3.25 -4.04 -5.57
C ILE A 33 -2.24 -2.96 -5.18
N ASN A 34 -2.72 -1.76 -4.89
CA ASN A 34 -1.96 -0.68 -4.28
C ASN A 34 -2.47 -0.44 -2.85
N VAL A 35 -1.64 -0.71 -1.84
CA VAL A 35 -2.00 -0.42 -0.45
C VAL A 35 -1.58 1.00 -0.07
N THR A 36 -2.53 1.79 0.42
CA THR A 36 -2.35 3.21 0.76
C THR A 36 -2.47 3.46 2.26
N LEU A 37 -2.16 4.67 2.74
CA LEU A 37 -2.11 5.02 4.16
C LEU A 37 -1.05 4.24 4.95
N ILE A 38 0.14 4.07 4.37
CA ILE A 38 1.31 3.48 5.03
C ILE A 38 2.12 4.61 5.70
N PHE A 39 2.35 4.50 7.00
CA PHE A 39 3.00 5.50 7.84
C PHE A 39 4.18 4.94 8.66
N MET A 40 4.40 3.63 8.66
CA MET A 40 5.51 3.00 9.39
C MET A 40 6.01 1.74 8.67
N LEU A 41 7.27 1.37 8.90
CA LEU A 41 7.93 0.22 8.28
C LEU A 41 7.14 -1.09 8.45
N SER A 42 6.68 -1.37 9.67
CA SER A 42 5.93 -2.60 9.96
C SER A 42 4.68 -2.75 9.10
N GLN A 43 4.01 -1.64 8.76
CA GLN A 43 2.87 -1.66 7.86
C GLN A 43 3.28 -2.05 6.44
N GLY A 44 4.36 -1.46 5.93
CA GLY A 44 4.92 -1.80 4.63
C GLY A 44 5.31 -3.28 4.53
N LEU A 45 6.05 -3.79 5.51
CA LEU A 45 6.45 -5.20 5.56
C LEU A 45 5.23 -6.15 5.60
N MET A 46 4.20 -5.82 6.38
CA MET A 46 2.98 -6.61 6.45
C MET A 46 2.23 -6.69 5.12
N VAL A 47 2.08 -5.57 4.40
CA VAL A 47 1.31 -5.54 3.15
C VAL A 47 2.09 -6.15 1.98
N THR A 48 3.42 -6.00 1.97
CA THR A 48 4.30 -6.69 1.01
C THR A 48 4.19 -8.19 1.20
N LYS A 49 4.27 -8.68 2.45
CA LYS A 49 4.08 -10.11 2.76
C LYS A 49 2.68 -10.61 2.44
N ALA A 50 1.66 -9.75 2.53
CA ALA A 50 0.29 -10.09 2.14
C ALA A 50 0.10 -10.21 0.62
N GLY A 51 1.04 -9.71 -0.19
CA GLY A 51 1.02 -9.81 -1.66
C GLY A 51 0.57 -8.54 -2.37
N ALA A 52 0.73 -7.36 -1.76
CA ALA A 52 0.51 -6.09 -2.44
C ALA A 52 1.44 -5.95 -3.66
N THR A 53 0.93 -5.38 -4.76
CA THR A 53 1.73 -5.09 -5.97
C THR A 53 2.47 -3.75 -5.82
N PHE A 54 1.82 -2.79 -5.18
CA PHE A 54 2.36 -1.47 -4.88
C PHE A 54 2.01 -1.09 -3.45
N ILE A 55 2.84 -0.23 -2.86
CA ILE A 55 2.56 0.44 -1.59
C ILE A 55 2.69 1.94 -1.79
N SER A 56 1.86 2.72 -1.09
CA SER A 56 1.89 4.19 -1.11
C SER A 56 2.14 4.73 0.30
N PRO A 57 3.41 4.96 0.69
CA PRO A 57 3.77 5.65 1.92
C PRO A 57 3.32 7.12 1.90
N PHE A 58 2.85 7.63 3.04
CA PHE A 58 2.36 9.00 3.20
C PHE A 58 3.41 9.88 3.89
N VAL A 59 4.50 10.14 3.17
CA VAL A 59 5.71 10.89 3.60
C VAL A 59 5.38 12.30 4.08
N GLU A 60 4.72 13.10 3.25
CA GLU A 60 4.41 14.51 3.57
C GLU A 60 3.55 14.63 4.85
N ARG A 61 2.69 13.64 5.09
CA ARG A 61 1.84 13.61 6.28
C ARG A 61 2.61 13.28 7.57
N LEU A 62 3.74 12.58 7.46
CA LEU A 62 4.66 12.37 8.58
C LEU A 62 5.46 13.64 8.88
N GLY A 63 5.86 14.38 7.84
CA GLY A 63 6.50 15.69 7.98
C GLY A 63 5.61 16.72 8.66
N ASP A 64 4.33 16.79 8.30
CA ASP A 64 3.33 17.66 8.93
C ASP A 64 3.25 17.51 10.46
N ILE A 65 3.59 16.33 10.99
CA ILE A 65 3.56 16.02 12.44
C ILE A 65 4.95 16.02 13.08
N GLY A 66 5.98 16.51 12.39
CA GLY A 66 7.34 16.67 12.91
C GLY A 66 8.20 15.41 12.89
N THR A 67 7.87 14.42 12.06
CA THR A 67 8.74 13.24 11.81
C THR A 67 9.68 13.55 10.64
N ASP A 68 10.85 12.91 10.57
CA ASP A 68 11.68 12.95 9.35
C ASP A 68 10.94 12.27 8.18
N ASP A 69 10.49 13.10 7.23
CA ASP A 69 9.64 12.78 6.10
C ASP A 69 10.14 11.54 5.33
N TYR A 70 11.44 11.48 5.06
CA TYR A 70 12.01 10.48 4.15
C TYR A 70 12.59 9.25 4.87
N HIS A 71 12.64 9.26 6.19
CA HIS A 71 13.17 8.13 6.96
C HIS A 71 12.41 6.83 6.66
N LEU A 72 11.07 6.90 6.58
CA LEU A 72 10.23 5.75 6.22
C LEU A 72 10.57 5.18 4.84
N ILE A 73 10.90 6.03 3.86
CA ILE A 73 11.26 5.57 2.52
C ILE A 73 12.62 4.89 2.53
N SER A 74 13.56 5.38 3.34
CA SER A 74 14.89 4.76 3.48
C SER A 74 14.83 3.36 4.11
N ASP A 75 13.84 3.11 4.97
CA ASP A 75 13.69 1.85 5.70
C ASP A 75 12.91 0.76 4.92
N LEU A 76 12.12 1.14 3.90
CA LEU A 76 11.25 0.26 3.11
C LEU A 76 11.96 -0.43 1.95
#